data_AF-K1VT66-F1
#
_entry.id   AF-K1VT66-F1
#
_cell.length_a   1.000
_cell.length_b   1.000
_cell.length_c   1.000
_cell.angle_alpha   90.00
_cell.angle_beta   90.00
_cell.angle_gamma   90.00
#
_symmetry.space_group_name_H-M   'P 1'
#
loop_
_entity.id
_entity.type
_entity.pdbx_description
1 polymer ?
#
loop_
_entity_poly.entity_id
_entity_poly.type
_entity_poly.pdbx_seq_one_letter_code
_entity_poly.pdbx_strand_id
1 'polypeptide(L)'
;MSNVANPELQEQIDKVAAAKQTQQTHPAQKNVLVSAQKLQKNRRLPATMITPSGGIETSKKKGGKQVRGKGKRKQSDLAKEKALERMEKLETKVRARDEKQAKRKRAKLAWE
;
A
#
# COMPACT_ATOMS: atom_id res chain seq x y z
N MET A 1 -14.94 -26.99 51.76
CA MET A 1 -15.36 -27.66 50.50
C MET A 1 -14.33 -27.32 49.45
N SER A 2 -13.66 -28.34 48.94
CA SER A 2 -12.50 -28.25 48.04
C SER A 2 -12.92 -27.68 46.68
N ASN A 3 -12.29 -26.59 46.26
CA ASN A 3 -12.33 -26.11 44.89
C ASN A 3 -11.61 -27.14 44.01
N VAL A 4 -12.36 -28.10 43.48
CA VAL A 4 -11.88 -29.00 42.42
C VAL A 4 -11.85 -28.17 41.15
N ALA A 5 -10.74 -27.45 40.94
CA ALA A 5 -10.41 -26.92 39.63
C ALA A 5 -10.32 -28.12 38.69
N ASN A 6 -11.31 -28.26 37.80
CA ASN A 6 -11.37 -29.36 36.86
C ASN A 6 -10.11 -29.29 35.97
N PRO A 7 -9.13 -30.20 36.12
CA PRO A 7 -7.82 -30.07 35.48
C PRO A 7 -7.95 -30.09 33.95
N GLU A 8 -8.97 -30.76 33.44
CA GLU A 8 -9.28 -30.83 32.00
C GLU A 8 -9.68 -29.47 31.42
N LEU A 9 -10.38 -28.64 32.20
CA LEU A 9 -10.75 -27.29 31.77
C LEU A 9 -9.52 -26.37 31.73
N GLN A 10 -8.60 -26.55 32.68
CA GLN A 10 -7.34 -25.80 32.73
C GLN A 10 -6.43 -26.17 31.55
N GLU A 11 -6.33 -27.45 31.22
CA GLU A 11 -5.58 -27.90 30.04
C GLU A 11 -6.17 -27.39 28.72
N GLN A 12 -7.50 -27.28 28.62
CA GLN A 12 -8.15 -26.69 27.45
C GLN A 12 -7.87 -25.19 27.33
N ILE A 13 -7.88 -24.46 28.46
CA ILE A 13 -7.51 -23.04 28.50
C ILE A 13 -6.04 -22.86 28.09
N ASP A 14 -5.14 -23.69 28.60
CA ASP A 14 -3.71 -23.63 28.30
C ASP A 14 -3.42 -24.02 26.84
N LYS A 15 -4.13 -25.03 26.30
CA LYS A 15 -4.08 -25.36 24.86
C LYS A 15 -4.59 -24.23 23.97
N VAL A 16 -5.69 -23.57 24.34
CA VAL A 16 -6.23 -22.43 23.58
C VAL A 16 -5.30 -21.21 23.71
N ALA A 17 -4.67 -21.00 24.86
CA ALA A 17 -3.67 -19.95 25.07
C ALA A 17 -2.40 -20.21 24.24
N ALA A 18 -1.90 -21.45 24.22
CA ALA A 18 -0.78 -21.87 23.39
C ALA A 18 -1.09 -21.76 21.88
N ALA A 19 -2.28 -22.20 21.46
CA ALA A 19 -2.73 -22.09 20.06
C ALA A 19 -2.92 -20.62 19.61
N LYS A 20 -3.30 -19.72 20.53
CA LYS A 20 -3.40 -18.28 20.27
C LYS A 20 -2.04 -17.56 20.28
N GLN A 21 -1.03 -18.09 20.97
CA GLN A 21 0.35 -17.59 20.85
C GLN A 21 0.98 -17.91 19.48
N THR A 22 0.45 -18.88 18.75
CA THR A 22 0.93 -19.26 17.42
C THR A 22 0.10 -18.65 16.28
N GLN A 23 -0.21 -17.35 16.28
CA GLN A 23 -0.68 -16.70 15.04
C GLN A 23 -0.18 -15.25 14.90
N GLN A 24 1.01 -15.10 14.32
CA GLN A 24 1.24 -14.40 13.04
C GLN A 24 2.74 -14.12 12.89
N THR A 25 3.45 -15.00 12.20
CA THR A 25 4.59 -14.58 11.38
C THR A 25 4.43 -15.26 10.04
N HIS A 26 4.42 -14.48 8.96
CA HIS A 26 4.70 -15.08 7.66
C HIS A 26 6.07 -15.78 7.77
N PRO A 27 6.24 -17.00 7.25
CA PRO A 27 7.47 -17.78 7.44
C PRO A 27 8.74 -17.09 6.86
N ALA A 28 8.58 -16.01 6.09
CA ALA A 28 9.66 -15.19 5.55
C ALA A 28 10.01 -13.94 6.38
N GLN A 29 9.27 -13.62 7.45
CA GLN A 29 9.53 -12.44 8.26
C GLN A 29 10.43 -12.79 9.45
N LYS A 30 11.71 -12.45 9.33
CA LYS A 30 12.63 -12.43 10.48
C LYS A 30 12.02 -11.51 11.55
N ASN A 31 11.93 -12.01 12.79
CA ASN A 31 11.57 -11.21 13.96
C ASN A 31 12.68 -10.20 14.26
N VAL A 32 12.72 -9.12 13.48
CA VAL A 32 13.64 -8.01 13.68
C VAL A 32 12.94 -7.00 14.57
N LEU A 33 13.56 -6.67 15.70
CA LEU A 33 13.11 -5.58 16.56
C LEU A 33 13.09 -4.28 15.74
N VAL A 34 11.90 -3.78 15.43
CA VAL A 34 11.72 -2.53 14.71
C VAL A 34 11.92 -1.38 15.70
N SER A 35 12.70 -0.37 15.32
CA SER A 35 12.92 0.79 16.19
C SER A 35 11.61 1.55 16.47
N ALA A 36 11.48 2.06 17.69
CA ALA A 36 10.29 2.80 18.13
C ALA A 36 9.91 3.95 17.18
N GLN A 37 10.92 4.63 16.63
CA GLN A 37 10.70 5.74 15.69
C GLN A 37 10.06 5.29 14.37
N LYS A 38 10.38 4.08 13.87
CA LYS A 38 9.75 3.50 12.66
C LYS A 38 8.32 3.09 12.93
N LEU A 39 8.03 2.58 14.13
CA LEU A 39 6.66 2.23 14.57
C LEU A 39 5.78 3.48 14.72
N GLN A 40 6.29 4.56 15.33
CA GLN A 40 5.56 5.83 15.47
C GLN A 40 5.18 6.48 14.13
N LYS A 41 6.05 6.34 13.12
CA LYS A 41 5.83 6.90 11.76
C LYS A 41 4.92 6.02 10.89
N ASN A 42 4.57 4.81 11.34
CA ASN A 42 3.75 3.89 10.57
C ASN A 42 2.26 4.30 10.64
N ARG A 43 1.77 4.94 9.58
CA ARG A 43 0.37 5.38 9.47
C ARG A 43 -0.65 4.23 9.52
N ARG A 44 -0.23 2.99 9.25
CA ARG A 44 -1.11 1.80 9.20
C ARG A 44 -1.24 1.11 10.55
N LEU A 45 -0.33 1.35 11.49
CA LEU A 45 -0.41 0.80 12.83
C LEU A 45 -1.25 1.73 13.72
N PRO A 46 -2.19 1.19 14.51
CA PRO A 46 -2.82 1.99 15.55
C PRO A 46 -1.72 2.45 16.51
N ALA A 47 -1.73 3.73 16.89
CA ALA A 47 -0.81 4.19 17.93
C ALA A 47 -1.14 3.41 19.19
N THR A 48 -0.27 2.53 19.66
CA THR A 48 -0.49 1.80 20.91
C THR A 48 0.10 2.58 22.07
N MET A 49 -0.62 2.62 23.19
CA MET A 49 -0.14 3.15 24.46
C MET A 49 0.11 1.96 25.38
N ILE A 50 1.29 1.90 26.01
CA ILE A 50 1.57 0.89 27.04
C ILE A 50 1.01 1.44 28.35
N THR A 51 0.06 0.74 28.97
CA THR A 51 -0.49 1.12 30.28
C THR A 51 0.55 0.84 31.38
N PRO A 52 0.46 1.50 32.55
CA PRO A 52 1.35 1.20 33.68
C PRO A 52 1.28 -0.27 34.15
N SER A 53 0.19 -0.98 33.83
CA SER A 53 0.01 -2.41 34.05
C SER A 53 0.64 -3.31 32.97
N GLY A 54 1.38 -2.74 32.01
CA GLY A 54 2.05 -3.47 30.94
C GLY A 54 1.15 -3.91 29.78
N GLY A 55 -0.13 -3.52 29.78
CA GLY A 55 -1.07 -3.81 28.71
C GLY A 55 -0.87 -2.89 27.49
N ILE A 56 -1.04 -3.43 26.28
CA ILE A 56 -0.98 -2.67 25.03
C ILE A 56 -2.41 -2.23 24.67
N GLU A 57 -2.74 -0.95 24.87
CA GLU A 57 -4.04 -0.39 24.47
C GLU A 57 -3.94 0.29 23.10
N THR A 58 -4.89 0.02 22.20
CA THR A 58 -4.93 0.67 20.88
C THR A 58 -5.56 2.06 20.99
N SER A 59 -4.86 3.10 20.54
CA SER A 59 -5.39 4.47 20.53
C SER A 59 -6.59 4.55 19.60
N LYS A 60 -7.75 4.86 20.17
CA LYS A 60 -8.98 5.19 19.44
C LYS A 60 -8.84 6.58 18.80
N LYS A 61 -7.96 6.74 17.81
CA LYS A 61 -7.96 7.96 16.97
C LYS A 61 -9.30 8.02 16.24
N LYS A 62 -10.17 8.96 16.64
CA LYS A 62 -11.38 9.32 15.89
C LYS A 62 -10.94 9.62 14.45
N GLY A 63 -11.48 8.86 13.50
CA GLY A 63 -11.17 9.01 12.08
C GLY A 63 -11.41 10.44 11.64
N GLY A 64 -10.35 11.22 11.50
CA GLY A 64 -10.41 12.56 10.93
C GLY A 64 -10.88 12.43 9.49
N LYS A 65 -12.12 12.87 9.21
CA LYS A 65 -12.66 13.01 7.86
C LYS A 65 -11.65 13.81 7.04
N GLN A 66 -10.92 13.13 6.16
CA GLN A 66 -9.95 13.75 5.29
C GLN A 66 -10.74 14.57 4.25
N VAL A 67 -10.89 15.87 4.51
CA VAL A 67 -11.41 16.83 3.53
C VAL A 67 -10.47 16.75 2.32
N ARG A 68 -10.93 16.11 1.24
CA ARG A 68 -10.20 16.03 -0.03
C ARG A 68 -10.10 17.44 -0.60
N GLY A 69 -9.04 18.15 -0.23
CA GLY A 69 -8.81 19.55 -0.56
C GLY A 69 -8.74 19.79 -2.06
N LYS A 70 -9.26 20.96 -2.47
CA LYS A 70 -9.34 21.50 -3.84
C LYS A 70 -8.05 21.35 -4.68
N GLY A 71 -6.89 21.15 -4.05
CA GLY A 71 -5.59 20.93 -4.72
C GLY A 71 -5.50 19.68 -5.60
N LYS A 72 -6.21 18.59 -5.28
CA LYS A 72 -6.20 17.38 -6.14
C LYS A 72 -6.87 17.60 -7.51
N ARG A 73 -7.86 18.49 -7.59
CA ARG A 73 -8.54 18.83 -8.86
C ARG A 73 -7.63 19.65 -9.77
N LYS A 74 -6.94 20.66 -9.23
CA LYS A 74 -5.94 21.45 -9.99
C LYS A 74 -4.82 20.58 -10.57
N GLN A 75 -4.36 19.57 -9.81
CA GLN A 75 -3.34 18.64 -10.30
C GLN A 75 -3.88 17.66 -11.37
N SER A 76 -5.17 17.30 -11.33
CA SER A 76 -5.76 16.45 -12.37
C SER A 76 -5.95 17.18 -13.70
N ASP A 77 -6.30 18.46 -13.67
CA ASP A 77 -6.54 19.22 -14.89
C ASP A 77 -5.21 19.51 -15.61
N LEU A 78 -4.16 19.89 -14.86
CA LEU A 78 -2.81 20.02 -15.39
C LEU A 78 -2.24 18.70 -15.95
N ALA A 79 -2.62 17.56 -15.35
CA ALA A 79 -2.22 16.24 -15.85
C ALA A 79 -2.93 15.87 -17.16
N LYS A 80 -4.19 16.28 -17.32
CA LYS A 80 -4.95 16.08 -18.57
C LYS A 80 -4.38 16.92 -19.71
N GLU A 81 -4.09 18.20 -19.47
CA GLU A 81 -3.47 19.07 -20.48
C GLU A 81 -2.12 18.51 -20.95
N LYS A 82 -1.26 18.09 -20.02
CA LYS A 82 0.01 17.43 -20.36
C LYS A 82 -0.16 16.11 -21.11
N ALA A 83 -1.26 15.39 -20.87
CA ALA A 83 -1.55 14.17 -21.62
C ALA A 83 -1.94 14.48 -23.07
N LEU A 84 -2.77 15.49 -23.29
CA LEU A 84 -3.16 15.94 -24.64
C LEU A 84 -1.95 16.44 -25.44
N GLU A 85 -1.10 17.27 -24.84
CA GLU A 85 0.14 17.75 -25.48
C GLU A 85 1.06 16.58 -25.90
N ARG A 86 1.17 15.55 -25.07
CA ARG A 86 1.94 14.34 -25.39
C ARG A 86 1.33 13.55 -26.54
N MET A 87 0.00 13.48 -26.62
CA MET A 87 -0.70 12.81 -27.71
C MET A 87 -0.45 13.53 -29.03
N GLU A 88 -0.57 14.86 -29.07
CA GLU A 88 -0.28 15.67 -30.26
C GLU A 88 1.17 15.51 -30.73
N LYS A 89 2.13 15.49 -29.78
CA LYS A 89 3.54 15.25 -30.09
C LYS A 89 3.81 13.84 -30.61
N LEU A 90 3.01 12.85 -30.24
CA LEU A 90 3.12 11.50 -30.78
C LEU A 90 2.52 11.42 -32.18
N GLU A 91 1.36 12.04 -32.41
CA GLU A 91 0.72 12.08 -33.72
C GLU A 91 1.63 12.73 -34.78
N THR A 92 2.26 13.86 -34.45
CA THR A 92 3.20 14.54 -35.36
C THR A 92 4.41 13.66 -35.71
N LYS A 93 4.96 12.93 -34.74
CA LYS A 93 6.06 11.98 -34.97
C LYS A 93 5.66 10.80 -35.86
N VAL A 94 4.47 10.26 -35.65
CA VAL A 94 3.93 9.16 -36.47
C VAL A 94 3.74 9.64 -37.91
N ARG A 95 3.10 10.79 -38.12
CA ARG A 95 2.92 11.38 -39.45
C ARG A 95 4.24 11.62 -40.17
N ALA A 96 5.24 12.19 -39.48
CA ALA A 96 6.57 12.41 -40.06
C ALA A 96 7.28 11.10 -40.44
N ARG A 97 7.09 10.03 -39.66
CA ARG A 97 7.62 8.69 -39.98
C ARG A 97 6.93 8.13 -41.23
N ASP A 98 5.61 8.22 -41.29
CA ASP A 98 4.81 7.68 -42.39
C ASP A 98 5.13 8.39 -43.69
N GLU A 99 5.26 9.72 -43.68
CA GLU A 99 5.71 10.50 -44.83
C GLU A 99 7.10 10.08 -45.31
N LYS A 100 8.04 9.86 -44.39
CA LYS A 100 9.39 9.41 -44.73
C LYS A 100 9.37 8.01 -45.35
N GLN A 101 8.53 7.11 -44.84
CA GLN A 101 8.36 5.79 -45.43
C GLN A 101 7.68 5.85 -46.80
N ALA A 102 6.64 6.68 -46.96
CA ALA A 102 5.96 6.89 -48.22
C ALA A 102 6.92 7.46 -49.29
N LYS A 103 7.74 8.45 -48.92
CA LYS A 103 8.79 8.99 -49.80
C LYS A 103 9.78 7.91 -50.23
N ARG A 104 10.25 7.07 -49.30
CA ARG A 104 11.15 5.94 -49.62
C ARG A 104 10.49 4.93 -50.56
N LYS A 105 9.23 4.57 -50.32
CA LYS A 105 8.47 3.65 -51.19
C LYS A 105 8.31 4.23 -52.60
N ARG A 106 7.93 5.51 -52.72
CA ARG A 106 7.83 6.20 -54.02
C ARG A 106 9.17 6.24 -54.75
N ALA A 107 10.25 6.58 -54.06
CA ALA A 107 11.58 6.63 -54.65
C ALA A 107 12.05 5.24 -55.13
N LYS A 108 11.76 4.18 -54.34
CA LYS A 108 12.07 2.81 -54.73
C LYS A 108 11.28 2.38 -55.97
N LEU A 109 9.98 2.67 -56.01
CA LEU A 109 9.11 2.32 -57.14
C LEU A 109 9.43 3.11 -58.42
N ALA A 110 10.05 4.30 -58.30
CA ALA A 110 10.52 5.08 -59.45
C ALA A 110 11.88 4.61 -60.00
N TRP A 111 12.56 3.71 -59.29
CA TRP A 111 13.86 3.13 -59.67
C TRP A 111 13.74 1.70 -60.21
N GLU A 112 12.59 1.04 -60.02
CA GLU A 112 12.23 -0.24 -60.63
C GLU A 112 11.50 -0.01 -61.95
#